data_AF-A0A7S2PXD5-F1
#
_entry.id   AF-A0A7S2PXD5-F1
#
_cell.length_a   1.000
_cell.length_b   1.000
_cell.length_c   1.000
_cell.angle_alpha   90.00
_cell.angle_beta   90.00
_cell.angle_gamma   90.00
#
_symmetry.space_group_name_H-M   'P 1'
#
loop_
_entity.id
_entity.type
_entity.pdbx_description
1 polymer ?
#
loop_
_entity_poly.entity_id
_entity_poly.type
_entity_poly.pdbx_seq_one_letter_code
_entity_poly.pdbx_strand_id
1 'polypeptide(L)'
;MSPSNHSNSDSAIIIFDWDDTILPSSFVDRANAEKLSELPQQFHNLFREIEQCTEKCLAAAAKHGEVLIITNSDEGWVNYSAERFLPNLIPVLKNYRVISARTRYENFYPSQPLCWKAAAFAHEVNEHFCLLEEASTMLERECSRVSTDSVPDIDMVSAGDDCSLSETSISSAEYSPGADDVLGFPKSNQALSSPYASTPAIVRRIRREIISFGDSMEERTAVKIVSDQLSAQPKSVMFISNPTPSQIIGQLTMLTHHMNFVCEHSQDLDLEITHKQADKCAQHYLSKRGLVQQEKPSIFQRILGAGSFSSLGGGEQGASIDEEMGQFQLC
;
A
#
# COMPACT_ATOMS: atom_id res chain seq x y z
N MET A 1 28.35 5.68 12.60
CA MET A 1 27.42 5.13 11.59
C MET A 1 26.48 4.21 12.33
N SER A 2 25.21 4.58 12.42
CA SER A 2 24.19 3.72 13.05
C SER A 2 23.78 2.62 12.07
N PRO A 3 23.42 1.41 12.54
CA PRO A 3 22.86 0.39 11.66
C PRO A 3 21.56 0.92 11.07
N SER A 4 21.42 0.81 9.75
CA SER A 4 20.17 1.10 9.05
C SER A 4 19.06 0.20 9.59
N ASN A 5 17.94 0.80 10.04
CA ASN A 5 16.74 0.04 10.34
C ASN A 5 16.41 -0.84 9.12
N HIS A 6 16.35 -2.16 9.32
CA HIS A 6 15.76 -3.05 8.34
C HIS A 6 14.31 -2.58 8.12
N SER A 7 14.02 -2.07 6.92
CA SER A 7 12.66 -1.75 6.51
C SER A 7 11.77 -2.96 6.74
N ASN A 8 10.63 -2.74 7.40
CA ASN A 8 9.55 -3.71 7.36
C ASN A 8 9.23 -3.90 5.87
N SER A 9 9.47 -5.09 5.32
CA SER A 9 9.17 -5.38 3.93
C SER A 9 7.68 -5.60 3.81
N ASP A 10 6.93 -4.50 3.80
CA ASP A 10 5.49 -4.50 3.64
C ASP A 10 5.18 -5.17 2.30
N SER A 11 4.42 -6.26 2.40
CA SER A 11 4.28 -7.30 1.40
C SER A 11 2.97 -7.13 0.65
N ALA A 12 2.64 -5.87 0.38
CA ALA A 12 1.42 -5.51 -0.30
C ALA A 12 1.52 -5.86 -1.78
N ILE A 13 0.41 -6.34 -2.33
CA ILE A 13 0.19 -6.36 -3.77
C ILE A 13 -0.80 -5.25 -4.11
N ILE A 14 -0.39 -4.38 -5.04
CA ILE A 14 -1.06 -3.13 -5.34
C ILE A 14 -1.54 -3.19 -6.78
N ILE A 15 -2.86 -3.10 -6.98
CA ILE A 15 -3.50 -3.36 -8.26
C ILE A 15 -4.18 -2.09 -8.76
N PHE A 16 -3.74 -1.59 -9.91
CA PHE A 16 -4.41 -0.53 -10.66
C PHE A 16 -5.28 -1.12 -11.76
N ASP A 17 -6.47 -0.57 -11.97
CA ASP A 17 -7.14 -0.66 -13.26
C ASP A 17 -6.54 0.34 -14.27
N TRP A 18 -6.90 0.20 -15.54
CA TRP A 18 -6.45 1.03 -16.65
C TRP A 18 -7.53 1.96 -17.20
N ASP A 19 -8.74 1.42 -17.41
CA ASP A 19 -9.83 2.02 -18.17
C ASP A 19 -10.65 2.92 -17.26
N ASP A 20 -10.87 4.17 -17.65
CA ASP A 20 -11.38 5.27 -16.82
C ASP A 20 -10.64 5.51 -15.48
N THR A 21 -9.62 4.73 -15.15
CA THR A 21 -8.76 4.86 -13.97
C THR A 21 -7.44 5.57 -14.28
N ILE A 22 -6.80 5.23 -15.42
CA ILE A 22 -5.56 5.88 -15.91
C ILE A 22 -5.81 6.53 -17.27
N LEU A 23 -6.36 5.77 -18.23
CA LEU A 23 -6.82 6.28 -19.50
C LEU A 23 -8.30 6.65 -19.37
N PRO A 24 -8.74 7.89 -19.63
CA PRO A 24 -10.15 8.22 -19.67
C PRO A 24 -10.78 7.67 -20.96
N SER A 25 -10.96 6.35 -21.02
CA SER A 25 -11.40 5.57 -22.18
C SER A 25 -12.82 5.98 -22.58
N SER A 26 -13.76 6.07 -21.64
CA SER A 26 -15.12 6.51 -21.96
C SER A 26 -15.17 7.97 -22.41
N PHE A 27 -14.18 8.81 -22.07
CA PHE A 27 -14.09 10.16 -22.63
C PHE A 27 -13.63 10.15 -24.09
N VAL A 28 -12.61 9.35 -24.46
CA VAL A 28 -12.12 9.30 -25.86
C VAL A 28 -13.14 8.63 -26.78
N ASP A 29 -13.85 7.62 -26.29
CA ASP A 29 -14.96 6.97 -26.99
C ASP A 29 -16.11 7.95 -27.25
N ARG A 30 -16.54 8.73 -26.23
CA ARG A 30 -17.53 9.80 -26.40
C ARG A 30 -17.08 10.92 -27.32
N ALA A 31 -15.77 11.17 -27.40
CA ALA A 31 -15.18 12.13 -28.33
C ALA A 31 -15.04 11.57 -29.77
N ASN A 32 -15.29 10.26 -29.97
CA ASN A 32 -15.10 9.55 -31.23
C ASN A 32 -13.70 9.80 -31.83
N ALA A 33 -12.66 9.66 -30.99
CA ALA A 33 -11.26 9.83 -31.39
C ALA A 33 -10.51 8.49 -31.27
N GLU A 34 -9.77 8.10 -32.30
CA GLU A 34 -8.95 6.88 -32.28
C GLU A 34 -7.52 7.13 -31.74
N LYS A 35 -7.13 8.40 -31.62
CA LYS A 35 -5.80 8.84 -31.17
C LYS A 35 -5.80 10.29 -30.69
N LEU A 36 -4.81 10.66 -29.88
CA LEU A 36 -4.69 11.99 -29.29
C LEU A 36 -4.71 13.14 -30.31
N SER A 37 -4.15 12.94 -31.50
CA SER A 37 -4.09 13.97 -32.55
C SER A 37 -5.46 14.42 -33.08
N GLU A 38 -6.51 13.63 -32.85
CA GLU A 38 -7.89 13.93 -33.28
C GLU A 38 -8.67 14.71 -32.22
N LEU A 39 -8.20 14.70 -30.96
CA LEU A 39 -8.77 15.52 -29.90
C LEU A 39 -8.37 17.00 -30.07
N PRO A 40 -9.24 17.95 -29.70
CA PRO A 40 -8.90 19.37 -29.65
C PRO A 40 -7.62 19.65 -28.84
N GLN A 41 -6.81 20.60 -29.31
CA GLN A 41 -5.46 20.90 -28.79
C GLN A 41 -5.39 21.13 -27.28
N GLN A 42 -6.46 21.64 -26.66
CA GLN A 42 -6.59 21.82 -25.21
C GLN A 42 -6.43 20.51 -24.42
N PHE A 43 -6.87 19.38 -24.97
CA PHE A 43 -6.77 18.07 -24.32
C PHE A 43 -5.36 17.50 -24.41
N HIS A 44 -4.53 17.87 -25.40
CA HIS A 44 -3.18 17.32 -25.53
C HIS A 44 -2.30 17.64 -24.32
N ASN A 45 -2.48 18.84 -23.74
CA ASN A 45 -1.81 19.22 -22.50
C ASN A 45 -2.34 18.43 -21.30
N LEU A 46 -3.65 18.15 -21.25
CA LEU A 46 -4.23 17.34 -20.17
C LEU A 46 -3.75 15.89 -20.23
N PHE A 47 -3.74 15.25 -21.41
CA PHE A 47 -3.21 13.89 -21.56
C PHE A 47 -1.72 13.82 -21.21
N ARG A 48 -0.92 14.84 -21.56
CA ARG A 48 0.49 14.93 -21.10
C ARG A 48 0.63 15.04 -19.58
N GLU A 49 -0.30 15.72 -18.91
CA GLU A 49 -0.30 15.79 -17.45
C GLU A 49 -0.82 14.49 -16.81
N ILE A 50 -1.74 13.75 -17.46
CA ILE A 50 -2.11 12.39 -17.06
C ILE A 50 -0.87 11.50 -17.06
N GLU A 51 -0.08 11.46 -18.15
CA GLU A 51 1.16 10.67 -18.22
C GLU A 51 2.10 10.96 -17.02
N GLN A 52 2.32 12.25 -16.71
CA GLN A 52 3.19 12.66 -15.61
C GLN A 52 2.62 12.35 -14.22
N CYS A 53 1.30 12.36 -14.05
CA CYS A 53 0.65 11.97 -12.81
C CYS A 53 0.66 10.45 -12.63
N THR A 54 0.40 9.68 -13.69
CA THR A 54 0.46 8.21 -13.68
C THR A 54 1.85 7.71 -13.34
N GLU A 55 2.91 8.24 -13.99
CA GLU A 55 4.29 7.85 -13.70
C GLU A 55 4.63 8.05 -12.21
N LYS A 56 4.27 9.20 -11.63
CA LYS A 56 4.50 9.50 -10.22
C LYS A 56 3.65 8.65 -9.28
N CYS A 57 2.40 8.35 -9.66
CA CYS A 57 1.48 7.54 -8.88
C CYS A 57 1.98 6.10 -8.77
N LEU A 58 2.29 5.48 -9.91
CA LEU A 58 2.84 4.12 -9.98
C LEU A 58 4.20 4.03 -9.25
N ALA A 59 5.09 5.01 -9.46
CA ALA A 59 6.38 5.06 -8.77
C ALA A 59 6.28 5.39 -7.26
N ALA A 60 5.16 5.96 -6.80
CA ALA A 60 4.88 6.10 -5.37
C ALA A 60 4.37 4.77 -4.79
N ALA A 61 3.43 4.11 -5.47
CA ALA A 61 2.90 2.80 -5.09
C ALA A 61 4.00 1.72 -5.02
N ALA A 62 4.91 1.68 -6.00
CA ALA A 62 6.00 0.71 -6.09
C ALA A 62 7.04 0.77 -4.95
N LYS A 63 6.92 1.74 -4.02
CA LYS A 63 7.72 1.80 -2.79
C LYS A 63 7.14 0.95 -1.66
N HIS A 64 5.88 0.54 -1.79
CA HIS A 64 5.08 -0.12 -0.76
C HIS A 64 4.67 -1.55 -1.10
N GLY A 65 4.95 -2.03 -2.33
CA GLY A 65 4.51 -3.36 -2.76
C GLY A 65 4.80 -3.68 -4.24
N GLU A 66 4.45 -4.90 -4.68
CA GLU A 66 4.43 -5.24 -6.12
C GLU A 66 3.24 -4.55 -6.77
N VAL A 67 3.48 -3.81 -7.86
CA VAL A 67 2.44 -3.08 -8.59
C VAL A 67 2.06 -3.83 -9.86
N LEU A 68 0.76 -4.17 -9.98
CA LEU A 68 0.14 -4.78 -11.15
C LEU A 68 -0.85 -3.81 -11.80
N ILE A 69 -1.02 -3.94 -13.11
CA ILE A 69 -2.14 -3.34 -13.85
C ILE A 69 -3.05 -4.49 -14.32
N ILE A 70 -4.30 -4.52 -13.87
CA ILE A 70 -5.27 -5.55 -14.24
C ILE A 70 -6.49 -4.86 -14.86
N THR A 71 -6.78 -5.14 -16.14
CA THR A 71 -7.93 -4.56 -16.88
C THR A 71 -8.95 -5.63 -17.30
N ASN A 72 -10.22 -5.24 -17.42
CA ASN A 72 -11.29 -6.04 -18.03
C ASN A 72 -11.38 -5.87 -19.57
N SER A 73 -10.43 -5.16 -20.19
CA SER A 73 -10.25 -5.07 -21.63
C SER A 73 -9.35 -6.20 -22.16
N ASP A 74 -9.31 -6.37 -23.49
CA ASP A 74 -8.57 -7.45 -24.15
C ASP A 74 -7.04 -7.37 -24.01
N GLU A 75 -6.35 -8.50 -24.14
CA GLU A 75 -4.89 -8.56 -24.09
C GLU A 75 -4.25 -7.66 -25.16
N GLY A 76 -3.25 -6.88 -24.73
CA GLY A 76 -2.61 -5.85 -25.55
C GLY A 76 -3.28 -4.47 -25.52
N TRP A 77 -4.52 -4.35 -25.02
CA TRP A 77 -5.26 -3.07 -24.97
C TRP A 77 -4.50 -1.93 -24.29
N VAL A 78 -3.87 -2.19 -23.15
CA VAL A 78 -3.11 -1.19 -22.38
C VAL A 78 -2.00 -0.57 -23.22
N ASN A 79 -1.19 -1.39 -23.91
CA ASN A 79 -0.13 -0.90 -24.79
C ASN A 79 -0.70 -0.21 -26.03
N TYR A 80 -1.70 -0.83 -26.68
CA TYR A 80 -2.37 -0.30 -27.88
C TYR A 80 -2.96 1.11 -27.65
N SER A 81 -3.63 1.31 -26.52
CA SER A 81 -4.26 2.57 -26.15
C SER A 81 -3.25 3.59 -25.62
N ALA A 82 -2.24 3.16 -24.85
CA ALA A 82 -1.12 4.02 -24.45
C ALA A 82 -0.37 4.59 -25.68
N GLU A 83 -0.07 3.79 -26.71
CA GLU A 83 0.57 4.29 -27.95
C GLU A 83 -0.22 5.42 -28.64
N ARG A 84 -1.56 5.42 -28.49
CA ARG A 84 -2.48 6.37 -29.14
C ARG A 84 -2.76 7.62 -28.32
N PHE A 85 -2.77 7.49 -26.99
CA PHE A 85 -3.24 8.54 -26.09
C PHE A 85 -2.23 8.97 -25.01
N LEU A 86 -1.37 8.05 -24.56
CA LEU A 86 -0.41 8.24 -23.46
C LEU A 86 0.99 7.71 -23.84
N PRO A 87 1.58 8.11 -24.99
CA PRO A 87 2.78 7.47 -25.54
C PRO A 87 4.03 7.57 -24.66
N ASN A 88 4.13 8.58 -23.78
CA ASN A 88 5.25 8.70 -22.84
C ASN A 88 5.17 7.69 -21.69
N LEU A 89 4.03 7.03 -21.47
CA LEU A 89 3.92 5.91 -20.52
C LEU A 89 4.45 4.59 -21.07
N ILE A 90 4.59 4.41 -22.39
CA ILE A 90 5.11 3.15 -22.99
C ILE A 90 6.46 2.68 -22.37
N PRO A 91 7.48 3.53 -22.13
CA PRO A 91 8.68 3.10 -21.40
C PRO A 91 8.43 2.82 -19.92
N VAL A 92 7.48 3.50 -19.28
CA VAL A 92 7.14 3.34 -17.85
C VAL A 92 6.40 2.01 -17.61
N LEU A 93 5.46 1.66 -18.47
CA LEU A 93 4.62 0.46 -18.39
C LEU A 93 5.43 -0.85 -18.46
N LYS A 94 6.63 -0.83 -19.07
CA LYS A 94 7.53 -1.99 -19.13
C LYS A 94 8.04 -2.46 -17.75
N ASN A 95 7.92 -1.62 -16.72
CA ASN A 95 8.31 -1.96 -15.35
C ASN A 95 7.20 -2.65 -14.56
N TYR A 96 5.98 -2.73 -15.12
CA TYR A 96 4.79 -3.25 -14.45
C TYR A 96 4.21 -4.43 -15.23
N ARG A 97 3.70 -5.42 -14.51
CA ARG A 97 3.01 -6.56 -15.12
C ARG A 97 1.59 -6.12 -15.47
N VAL A 98 1.21 -6.33 -16.73
CA VAL A 98 -0.13 -6.02 -17.25
C VAL A 98 -0.90 -7.32 -17.48
N ILE A 99 -2.10 -7.41 -16.93
CA ILE A 99 -2.97 -8.58 -17.03
C ILE A 99 -4.32 -8.17 -17.65
N SER A 100 -4.71 -8.81 -18.75
CA SER A 100 -6.10 -8.84 -19.18
C SER A 100 -6.84 -9.91 -18.39
N ALA A 101 -7.73 -9.47 -17.50
CA ALA A 101 -8.65 -10.35 -16.79
C ALA A 101 -9.64 -10.99 -17.78
N ARG A 102 -10.17 -10.20 -18.73
CA ARG A 102 -11.09 -10.68 -19.75
C ARG A 102 -10.51 -11.81 -20.59
N THR A 103 -9.39 -11.58 -21.27
CA THR A 103 -8.83 -12.58 -22.20
C THR A 103 -8.45 -13.89 -21.48
N ARG A 104 -8.06 -13.82 -20.20
CA ARG A 104 -7.80 -15.02 -19.38
C ARG A 104 -9.07 -15.73 -18.90
N TYR A 105 -10.13 -15.01 -18.53
CA TYR A 105 -11.24 -15.56 -17.74
C TYR A 105 -12.64 -15.51 -18.38
N GLU A 106 -12.84 -14.82 -19.52
CA GLU A 106 -14.14 -14.75 -20.21
C GLU A 106 -14.65 -16.11 -20.68
N ASN A 107 -13.75 -16.99 -21.12
CA ASN A 107 -14.09 -18.38 -21.48
C ASN A 107 -14.65 -19.21 -20.31
N PHE A 108 -14.29 -18.87 -19.07
CA PHE A 108 -14.75 -19.56 -17.86
C PHE A 108 -16.00 -18.91 -17.25
N TYR A 109 -16.14 -17.59 -17.41
CA TYR A 109 -17.26 -16.81 -16.86
C TYR A 109 -17.88 -15.90 -17.94
N PRO A 110 -18.58 -16.43 -18.96
CA PRO A 110 -19.10 -15.61 -20.06
C PRO A 110 -19.95 -14.43 -19.56
N SER A 111 -19.71 -13.24 -20.12
CA SER A 111 -20.40 -11.98 -19.80
C SER A 111 -20.42 -11.56 -18.32
N GLN A 112 -19.42 -11.96 -17.53
CA GLN A 112 -19.34 -11.67 -16.09
C GLN A 112 -18.02 -10.94 -15.72
N PRO A 113 -17.90 -9.63 -15.99
CA PRO A 113 -16.65 -8.86 -15.79
C PRO A 113 -16.14 -8.87 -14.35
N LEU A 114 -17.02 -8.86 -13.34
CA LEU A 114 -16.63 -9.04 -11.95
C LEU A 114 -15.94 -10.40 -11.70
N CYS A 115 -16.42 -11.48 -12.32
CA CYS A 115 -15.81 -12.80 -12.16
C CYS A 115 -14.45 -12.87 -12.84
N TRP A 116 -14.25 -12.17 -13.97
CA TRP A 116 -12.93 -12.06 -14.60
C TRP A 116 -11.94 -11.35 -13.68
N LYS A 117 -12.36 -10.20 -13.13
CA LYS A 117 -11.53 -9.40 -12.22
C LYS A 117 -11.17 -10.16 -10.95
N ALA A 118 -12.16 -10.76 -10.30
CA ALA A 118 -11.96 -11.56 -9.09
C ALA A 118 -11.06 -12.78 -9.34
N ALA A 119 -11.21 -13.49 -10.47
CA ALA A 119 -10.34 -14.61 -10.81
C ALA A 119 -8.90 -14.18 -11.12
N ALA A 120 -8.72 -13.04 -11.79
CA ALA A 120 -7.40 -12.46 -12.05
C ALA A 120 -6.71 -12.02 -10.75
N PHE A 121 -7.44 -11.33 -9.86
CA PHE A 121 -6.93 -10.95 -8.54
C PHE A 121 -6.58 -12.20 -7.73
N ALA A 122 -7.46 -13.19 -7.63
CA ALA A 122 -7.21 -14.42 -6.87
C ALA A 122 -5.95 -15.14 -7.34
N HIS A 123 -5.75 -15.27 -8.66
CA HIS A 123 -4.55 -15.89 -9.23
C HIS A 123 -3.29 -15.10 -8.90
N GLU A 124 -3.23 -13.83 -9.29
CA GLU A 124 -2.01 -13.02 -9.18
C GLU A 124 -1.60 -12.76 -7.72
N VAL A 125 -2.58 -12.56 -6.83
CA VAL A 125 -2.35 -12.41 -5.39
C VAL A 125 -1.87 -13.71 -4.75
N ASN A 126 -2.48 -14.85 -5.10
CA ASN A 126 -2.06 -16.14 -4.56
C ASN A 126 -0.62 -16.48 -4.94
N GLU A 127 -0.26 -16.33 -6.22
CA GLU A 127 1.11 -16.55 -6.69
C GLU A 127 2.11 -15.64 -5.95
N HIS A 128 1.79 -14.36 -5.78
CA HIS A 128 2.63 -13.41 -5.03
C HIS A 128 2.83 -13.85 -3.57
N PHE A 129 1.77 -14.23 -2.85
CA PHE A 129 1.89 -14.70 -1.46
C PHE A 129 2.64 -16.03 -1.36
N CYS A 130 2.45 -16.97 -2.28
CA CYS A 130 3.24 -18.21 -2.32
C CYS A 130 4.73 -17.93 -2.50
N LEU A 131 5.12 -17.07 -3.44
CA LEU A 131 6.51 -16.70 -3.68
C LEU A 131 7.16 -16.04 -2.45
N LEU A 132 6.42 -15.19 -1.73
CA LEU A 132 6.88 -14.57 -0.49
C LEU A 132 7.10 -15.59 0.64
N GLU A 133 6.20 -16.57 0.79
CA GLU A 133 6.34 -17.63 1.80
C GLU A 133 7.50 -18.58 1.48
N GLU A 134 7.70 -18.92 0.21
CA GLU A 134 8.88 -19.66 -0.24
C GLU A 134 10.17 -18.89 0.05
N ALA A 135 10.23 -17.60 -0.28
CA ALA A 135 11.38 -16.74 -0.03
C ALA A 135 11.69 -16.61 1.48
N SER A 136 10.68 -16.42 2.34
CA SER A 136 10.84 -16.41 3.80
C SER A 136 11.41 -17.73 4.30
N THR A 137 10.85 -18.86 3.83
CA THR A 137 11.30 -20.20 4.21
C THR A 137 12.76 -20.46 3.79
N MET A 138 13.19 -19.93 2.65
CA MET A 138 14.60 -20.01 2.23
C MET A 138 15.52 -19.15 3.10
N LEU A 139 15.13 -17.92 3.40
CA LEU A 139 15.89 -17.01 4.26
C LEU A 139 16.04 -17.54 5.70
N GLU A 140 14.98 -18.11 6.27
CA GLU A 140 14.99 -18.74 7.61
C GLU A 140 15.97 -19.91 7.69
N ARG A 141 16.02 -20.76 6.65
CA ARG A 141 16.98 -21.87 6.56
C ARG A 141 18.42 -21.38 6.51
N GLU A 142 18.69 -20.30 5.78
CA GLU A 142 20.06 -19.78 5.64
C GLU A 142 20.52 -19.05 6.91
N CYS A 143 19.68 -18.22 7.54
CA CYS A 143 19.96 -17.61 8.84
C CYS A 143 20.24 -18.67 9.93
N SER A 144 19.55 -19.81 9.87
CA SER A 144 19.74 -20.94 10.79
C SER A 144 21.09 -21.64 10.60
N ARG A 145 21.61 -21.73 9.36
CA ARG A 145 22.96 -22.27 9.05
C ARG A 145 24.08 -21.34 9.50
N VAL A 146 23.95 -20.04 9.27
CA VAL A 146 24.93 -19.04 9.72
C VAL A 146 25.07 -19.04 11.24
N SER A 147 24.00 -19.39 11.98
CA SER A 147 24.01 -19.49 13.44
C SER A 147 24.75 -20.71 14.00
N THR A 148 25.15 -21.70 13.16
CA THR A 148 25.86 -22.91 13.62
C THR A 148 27.37 -22.92 13.34
N ASP A 149 27.90 -21.98 12.54
CA ASP A 149 29.30 -21.97 12.07
C ASP A 149 30.22 -20.98 12.85
N SER A 150 30.13 -20.98 14.18
CA SER A 150 31.01 -20.21 15.08
C SER A 150 30.99 -20.85 16.49
N VAL A 151 32.09 -21.26 17.13
CA VAL A 151 33.55 -21.11 16.93
C VAL A 151 34.22 -22.43 17.39
N PRO A 152 35.35 -22.91 16.85
CA PRO A 152 36.05 -24.06 17.42
C PRO A 152 36.60 -23.76 18.83
N ASP A 153 36.41 -24.70 19.77
CA ASP A 153 36.92 -24.60 21.13
C ASP A 153 38.43 -24.36 21.16
N ILE A 154 38.85 -23.26 21.80
CA ILE A 154 40.23 -23.04 22.22
C ILE A 154 40.34 -23.39 23.70
N ASP A 155 41.00 -24.52 24.00
CA ASP A 155 41.25 -24.98 25.36
C ASP A 155 41.97 -23.91 26.19
N MET A 156 41.25 -23.31 27.13
CA MET A 156 41.81 -22.33 28.06
C MET A 156 42.49 -23.05 29.23
N VAL A 157 43.79 -23.25 29.10
CA VAL A 157 44.66 -23.74 30.17
C VAL A 157 44.68 -22.78 31.36
N SER A 158 44.21 -23.25 32.52
CA SER A 158 44.43 -22.59 33.81
C SER A 158 45.27 -23.48 34.71
N ALA A 159 46.43 -22.96 35.10
CA ALA A 159 47.34 -23.60 36.04
C ALA A 159 47.21 -22.97 37.44
N GLY A 160 47.49 -23.77 38.47
CA GLY A 160 48.07 -23.29 39.72
C GLY A 160 47.12 -22.79 40.81
N ASP A 161 47.28 -23.43 41.97
CA ASP A 161 47.25 -22.88 43.33
C ASP A 161 45.93 -22.27 43.90
N ASP A 162 45.62 -22.31 45.20
CA ASP A 162 45.66 -23.28 46.32
C ASP A 162 45.32 -22.48 47.62
N CYS A 163 44.81 -23.16 48.65
CA CYS A 163 44.74 -22.76 50.06
C CYS A 163 44.01 -21.48 50.58
N SER A 164 42.77 -21.71 51.05
CA SER A 164 42.39 -21.68 52.49
C SER A 164 41.94 -20.39 53.24
N LEU A 165 41.01 -20.61 54.21
CA LEU A 165 40.65 -19.80 55.40
C LEU A 165 39.94 -18.42 55.16
N SER A 166 39.02 -17.92 56.01
CA SER A 166 38.29 -18.46 57.18
C SER A 166 37.14 -17.51 57.65
N GLU A 167 36.10 -18.10 58.27
CA GLU A 167 35.29 -17.57 59.40
C GLU A 167 34.39 -16.30 59.32
N THR A 168 33.14 -16.52 59.80
CA THR A 168 32.24 -15.61 60.58
C THR A 168 31.59 -14.36 59.96
N SER A 169 30.24 -14.33 59.95
CA SER A 169 29.45 -13.65 61.01
C SER A 169 27.91 -13.73 60.87
N ILE A 170 27.21 -14.12 61.96
CA ILE A 170 25.95 -13.54 62.52
C ILE A 170 24.69 -13.54 61.59
N SER A 171 23.65 -14.38 61.78
CA SER A 171 22.54 -14.34 62.78
C SER A 171 21.67 -13.06 62.67
N SER A 172 20.32 -13.04 62.71
CA SER A 172 19.27 -13.83 63.41
C SER A 172 17.94 -13.80 62.59
N ALA A 173 16.77 -14.39 62.92
CA ALA A 173 16.24 -15.08 64.11
C ALA A 173 15.06 -16.04 63.76
N GLU A 174 14.89 -17.11 64.57
CA GLU A 174 13.66 -17.75 65.14
C GLU A 174 12.36 -17.91 64.28
N TYR A 175 11.80 -19.11 63.97
CA TYR A 175 11.25 -20.26 64.76
C TYR A 175 9.70 -20.18 65.01
N SER A 176 8.85 -20.81 64.17
CA SER A 176 8.14 -22.14 64.39
C SER A 176 6.73 -22.05 65.03
N PRO A 177 5.91 -23.13 65.17
CA PRO A 177 5.80 -24.44 64.44
C PRO A 177 4.35 -24.90 64.07
N GLY A 178 4.22 -26.07 63.39
CA GLY A 178 3.00 -26.92 63.29
C GLY A 178 2.84 -27.60 61.91
N ALA A 179 2.97 -28.92 61.67
CA ALA A 179 2.30 -30.10 62.27
C ALA A 179 0.77 -30.10 61.98
N ASP A 180 0.08 -31.07 61.35
CA ASP A 180 0.31 -32.47 60.90
C ASP A 180 -0.75 -32.83 59.80
N ASP A 181 -0.81 -33.93 59.01
CA ASP A 181 0.09 -35.00 58.51
C ASP A 181 -0.72 -35.85 57.45
N VAL A 182 -0.20 -37.00 56.97
CA VAL A 182 -0.88 -38.18 56.37
C VAL A 182 -1.12 -38.23 54.84
N LEU A 183 -0.20 -38.94 54.16
CA LEU A 183 -0.34 -39.96 53.08
C LEU A 183 -1.09 -39.69 51.75
N GLY A 184 -0.41 -39.91 50.59
CA GLY A 184 -1.12 -40.16 49.32
C GLY A 184 -0.38 -40.04 47.96
N PHE A 185 0.79 -40.66 47.75
CA PHE A 185 1.38 -40.88 46.40
C PHE A 185 1.36 -42.40 46.06
N PRO A 186 1.40 -42.85 44.78
CA PRO A 186 2.02 -42.17 43.63
C PRO A 186 1.26 -42.20 42.28
N LYS A 187 1.57 -41.23 41.39
CA LYS A 187 1.81 -41.52 39.96
C LYS A 187 2.96 -40.66 39.42
N SER A 188 3.77 -41.29 38.58
CA SER A 188 5.06 -40.84 38.07
C SER A 188 4.93 -40.06 36.75
N ASN A 189 5.54 -38.88 36.68
CA ASN A 189 6.72 -38.63 35.83
C ASN A 189 7.04 -37.12 35.79
N GLN A 190 8.15 -36.74 36.42
CA GLN A 190 8.80 -35.45 36.15
C GLN A 190 9.52 -35.55 34.81
N ALA A 191 9.13 -34.76 33.83
CA ALA A 191 10.01 -34.42 32.72
C ALA A 191 10.92 -33.28 33.21
N LEU A 192 12.24 -33.52 33.26
CA LEU A 192 13.18 -32.45 33.56
C LEU A 192 13.14 -31.42 32.43
N SER A 193 12.80 -30.17 32.77
CA SER A 193 12.91 -29.03 31.86
C SER A 193 14.38 -28.75 31.57
N SER A 194 14.82 -28.99 30.34
CA SER A 194 16.13 -28.54 29.84
C SER A 194 16.21 -27.00 29.92
N PRO A 195 17.32 -26.42 30.42
CA PRO A 195 17.50 -24.97 30.47
C PRO A 195 17.80 -24.35 29.09
N TYR A 196 18.05 -25.17 28.05
CA TYR A 196 18.21 -24.71 26.67
C TYR A 196 16.85 -24.53 25.98
N ALA A 197 16.05 -23.61 26.51
CA ALA A 197 14.93 -23.03 25.78
C ALA A 197 15.51 -22.15 24.67
N SER A 198 15.70 -22.74 23.49
CA SER A 198 16.07 -22.03 22.27
C SER A 198 15.17 -20.82 22.08
N THR A 199 15.78 -19.64 21.97
CA THR A 199 15.10 -18.37 21.71
C THR A 199 14.09 -18.56 20.58
N PRO A 200 12.80 -18.21 20.74
CA PRO A 200 11.87 -18.34 19.64
C PRO A 200 12.37 -17.43 18.51
N ALA A 201 12.79 -18.04 17.40
CA ALA A 201 13.09 -17.31 16.18
C ALA A 201 11.87 -16.42 15.89
N ILE A 202 12.09 -15.12 15.73
CA ILE A 202 11.01 -14.16 15.53
C ILE A 202 10.46 -14.42 14.12
N VAL A 203 9.47 -15.30 14.03
CA VAL A 203 8.67 -15.52 12.82
C VAL A 203 7.93 -14.22 12.56
N ARG A 204 8.55 -13.36 11.77
CA ARG A 204 7.92 -12.13 11.26
C ARG A 204 6.87 -12.56 10.26
N ARG A 205 5.65 -12.76 10.76
CA ARG A 205 4.49 -13.08 9.94
C ARG A 205 4.35 -12.00 8.86
N ILE A 206 4.56 -12.40 7.62
CA ILE A 206 4.36 -11.58 6.41
C ILE A 206 2.97 -10.97 6.48
N ARG A 207 2.89 -9.65 6.28
CA ARG A 207 1.61 -8.94 6.21
C ARG A 207 1.06 -9.11 4.80
N ARG A 208 0.01 -9.92 4.68
CA ARG A 208 -0.74 -10.08 3.43
C ARG A 208 -1.70 -8.91 3.29
N GLU A 209 -1.43 -8.02 2.34
CA GLU A 209 -2.25 -6.84 2.08
C GLU A 209 -2.58 -6.77 0.59
N ILE A 210 -3.84 -6.50 0.25
CA ILE A 210 -4.31 -6.34 -1.13
C ILE A 210 -4.84 -4.92 -1.25
N ILE A 211 -4.19 -4.10 -2.06
CA ILE A 211 -4.55 -2.70 -2.29
C ILE A 211 -5.05 -2.56 -3.73
N SER A 212 -6.20 -1.93 -3.97
CA SER A 212 -6.64 -1.65 -5.34
C SER A 212 -7.19 -0.26 -5.57
N PHE A 213 -6.95 0.22 -6.79
CA PHE A 213 -7.33 1.52 -7.31
C PHE A 213 -8.03 1.31 -8.64
N GLY A 214 -9.30 1.72 -8.74
CA GLY A 214 -10.15 1.52 -9.90
C GLY A 214 -11.43 2.34 -9.81
N ASP A 215 -12.05 2.69 -10.93
CA ASP A 215 -13.26 3.51 -11.00
C ASP A 215 -14.57 2.72 -10.92
N SER A 216 -14.49 1.38 -10.94
CA SER A 216 -15.64 0.49 -11.00
C SER A 216 -15.89 -0.29 -9.71
N MET A 217 -17.06 -0.94 -9.65
CA MET A 217 -17.38 -1.84 -8.53
C MET A 217 -16.66 -3.18 -8.66
N GLU A 218 -16.16 -3.52 -9.84
CA GLU A 218 -15.47 -4.77 -10.15
C GLU A 218 -14.16 -4.88 -9.37
N GLU A 219 -13.32 -3.83 -9.32
CA GLU A 219 -12.09 -3.82 -8.50
C GLU A 219 -12.42 -3.82 -7.00
N ARG A 220 -13.31 -2.90 -6.57
CA ARG A 220 -13.71 -2.73 -5.16
C ARG A 220 -14.26 -4.03 -4.57
N THR A 221 -15.06 -4.77 -5.36
CA THR A 221 -15.62 -6.06 -4.96
C THR A 221 -14.60 -7.19 -5.06
N ALA A 222 -13.73 -7.20 -6.08
CA ALA A 222 -12.68 -8.21 -6.24
C ALA A 222 -11.67 -8.20 -5.09
N VAL A 223 -11.21 -7.03 -4.63
CA VAL A 223 -10.34 -6.90 -3.44
C VAL A 223 -10.96 -7.61 -2.25
N LYS A 224 -12.23 -7.32 -1.95
CA LYS A 224 -12.92 -7.85 -0.77
C LYS A 224 -13.03 -9.37 -0.83
N ILE A 225 -13.54 -9.91 -1.95
CA ILE A 225 -13.70 -11.36 -2.17
C ILE A 225 -12.35 -12.09 -2.00
N VAL A 226 -11.29 -11.58 -2.60
CA VAL A 226 -9.98 -12.24 -2.61
C VAL A 226 -9.26 -12.09 -1.25
N SER A 227 -9.45 -10.96 -0.57
CA SER A 227 -8.93 -10.75 0.80
C SER A 227 -9.53 -11.73 1.78
N ASP A 228 -10.86 -11.92 1.74
CA ASP A 228 -11.58 -12.90 2.55
C ASP A 228 -11.08 -14.34 2.26
N GLN A 229 -10.86 -14.69 1.00
CA GLN A 229 -10.38 -16.01 0.58
C GLN A 229 -8.95 -16.31 1.01
N LEU A 230 -8.05 -15.32 0.94
CA LEU A 230 -6.61 -15.50 1.18
C LEU A 230 -6.15 -15.04 2.59
N SER A 231 -7.10 -14.65 3.45
CA SER A 231 -6.84 -14.09 4.79
C SER A 231 -5.85 -12.91 4.75
N ALA A 232 -6.11 -11.99 3.82
CA ALA A 232 -5.34 -10.76 3.62
C ALA A 232 -6.16 -9.53 4.05
N GLN A 233 -5.48 -8.41 4.26
CA GLN A 233 -6.12 -7.13 4.59
C GLN A 233 -6.55 -6.39 3.32
N PRO A 234 -7.85 -6.10 3.13
CA PRO A 234 -8.37 -5.36 1.98
C PRO A 234 -8.15 -3.85 2.12
N LYS A 235 -7.67 -3.21 1.06
CA LYS A 235 -7.64 -1.74 0.92
C LYS A 235 -8.12 -1.35 -0.48
N SER A 236 -9.10 -0.45 -0.58
CA SER A 236 -9.64 0.06 -1.84
C SER A 236 -9.76 1.57 -1.82
N VAL A 237 -9.42 2.21 -2.95
CA VAL A 237 -9.83 3.59 -3.25
C VAL A 237 -10.57 3.58 -4.57
N MET A 238 -11.88 3.76 -4.50
CA MET A 238 -12.76 3.87 -5.65
C MET A 238 -12.62 5.25 -6.30
N PHE A 239 -12.34 5.23 -7.60
CA PHE A 239 -12.28 6.43 -8.44
C PHE A 239 -13.68 6.74 -9.00
N ILE A 240 -13.84 7.95 -9.52
CA ILE A 240 -15.01 8.44 -10.23
C ILE A 240 -15.11 7.72 -11.56
N SER A 241 -16.19 6.95 -11.77
CA SER A 241 -16.50 6.38 -13.08
C SER A 241 -16.73 7.44 -14.17
N ASN A 242 -16.38 7.12 -15.42
CA ASN A 242 -16.54 8.00 -16.59
C ASN A 242 -15.85 9.39 -16.47
N PRO A 243 -14.66 9.54 -15.87
CA PRO A 243 -14.11 10.84 -15.51
C PRO A 243 -13.68 11.67 -16.74
N THR A 244 -13.60 12.98 -16.53
CA THR A 244 -12.92 13.87 -17.48
C THR A 244 -11.39 13.72 -17.40
N PRO A 245 -10.63 14.09 -18.45
CA PRO A 245 -9.17 14.09 -18.39
C PRO A 245 -8.60 14.93 -17.23
N SER A 246 -9.28 16.03 -16.86
CA SER A 246 -8.94 16.81 -15.66
C SER A 246 -9.19 16.03 -14.36
N GLN A 247 -10.27 15.25 -14.26
CA GLN A 247 -10.54 14.44 -13.08
C GLN A 247 -9.52 13.32 -12.92
N ILE A 248 -9.09 12.64 -13.99
CA ILE A 248 -7.95 11.69 -13.93
C ILE A 248 -6.72 12.34 -13.27
N ILE A 249 -6.31 13.54 -13.73
CA ILE A 249 -5.18 14.28 -13.15
C ILE A 249 -5.40 14.53 -11.65
N GLY A 250 -6.60 14.97 -11.25
CA GLY A 250 -6.94 15.23 -9.85
C GLY A 250 -6.89 13.97 -8.98
N GLN A 251 -7.47 12.87 -9.46
CA GLN A 251 -7.51 11.58 -8.76
C GLN A 251 -6.10 10.99 -8.57
N LEU A 252 -5.31 10.92 -9.65
CA LEU A 252 -3.93 10.44 -9.59
C LEU A 252 -3.04 11.33 -8.72
N THR A 253 -3.23 12.66 -8.76
CA THR A 253 -2.48 13.60 -7.90
C THR A 253 -2.83 13.38 -6.42
N MET A 254 -4.12 13.23 -6.11
CA MET A 254 -4.59 13.00 -4.75
C MET A 254 -4.10 11.64 -4.21
N LEU A 255 -4.25 10.57 -4.99
CA LEU A 255 -3.74 9.25 -4.63
C LEU A 255 -2.21 9.26 -4.43
N THR A 256 -1.46 9.93 -5.32
CA THR A 256 0.00 10.07 -5.16
C THR A 256 0.36 10.78 -3.84
N HIS A 257 -0.40 11.80 -3.45
CA HIS A 257 -0.15 12.54 -2.21
C HIS A 257 -0.47 11.71 -0.96
N HIS A 258 -1.55 10.92 -0.99
CA HIS A 258 -1.98 10.07 0.13
C HIS A 258 -1.47 8.63 0.04
N MET A 259 -0.52 8.31 -0.85
CA MET A 259 -0.06 6.94 -1.10
C MET A 259 0.44 6.25 0.17
N ASN A 260 1.29 6.93 0.95
CA ASN A 260 1.76 6.42 2.25
C ASN A 260 0.61 6.19 3.23
N PHE A 261 -0.37 7.11 3.30
CA PHE A 261 -1.52 6.96 4.20
C PHE A 261 -2.33 5.70 3.86
N VAL A 262 -2.59 5.45 2.57
CA VAL A 262 -3.32 4.26 2.12
C VAL A 262 -2.48 3.00 2.37
N CYS A 263 -1.23 2.98 1.91
CA CYS A 263 -0.40 1.79 1.97
C CYS A 263 -0.04 1.39 3.41
N GLU A 264 0.37 2.34 4.24
CA GLU A 264 0.80 2.09 5.63
C GLU A 264 -0.38 1.98 6.63
N HIS A 265 -1.64 2.13 6.18
CA HIS A 265 -2.82 2.02 7.05
C HIS A 265 -2.88 0.63 7.71
N SER A 266 -3.06 0.53 9.03
CA SER A 266 -3.01 -0.75 9.75
C SER A 266 -4.34 -1.52 9.79
N GLN A 267 -5.38 -0.98 9.16
CA GLN A 267 -6.73 -1.55 9.13
C GLN A 267 -7.23 -1.69 7.69
N ASP A 268 -8.35 -2.38 7.57
CA ASP A 268 -9.11 -2.48 6.33
C ASP A 268 -9.57 -1.08 5.93
N LEU A 269 -9.49 -0.75 4.65
CA LEU A 269 -9.72 0.61 4.16
C LEU A 269 -10.60 0.58 2.91
N ASP A 270 -11.71 1.31 2.90
CA ASP A 270 -12.56 1.46 1.70
C ASP A 270 -12.95 2.92 1.55
N LEU A 271 -12.33 3.59 0.57
CA LEU A 271 -12.47 5.02 0.32
C LEU A 271 -13.07 5.28 -1.05
N GLU A 272 -13.74 6.42 -1.21
CA GLU A 272 -14.27 6.88 -2.49
C GLU A 272 -13.82 8.31 -2.77
N ILE A 273 -13.35 8.56 -3.99
CA ILE A 273 -13.02 9.91 -4.48
C ILE A 273 -14.29 10.55 -5.05
N THR A 274 -14.75 11.63 -4.43
CA THR A 274 -15.86 12.41 -4.96
C THR A 274 -15.42 13.34 -6.11
N HIS A 275 -16.34 13.62 -7.05
CA HIS A 275 -16.14 14.63 -8.10
C HIS A 275 -15.53 15.93 -7.58
N LYS A 276 -16.04 16.44 -6.46
CA LYS A 276 -15.56 17.70 -5.85
C LYS A 276 -14.10 17.65 -5.40
N GLN A 277 -13.64 16.51 -4.88
CA GLN A 277 -12.23 16.33 -4.50
C GLN A 277 -11.33 16.26 -5.73
N ALA A 278 -11.70 15.46 -6.74
CA ALA A 278 -10.95 15.36 -7.99
C ALA A 278 -10.86 16.72 -8.72
N ASP A 279 -11.98 17.44 -8.87
CA ASP A 279 -12.03 18.75 -9.54
C ASP A 279 -11.19 19.79 -8.78
N LYS A 280 -11.28 19.85 -7.45
CA LYS A 280 -10.48 20.75 -6.60
C LYS A 280 -8.99 20.43 -6.72
N CYS A 281 -8.61 19.16 -6.66
CA CYS A 281 -7.22 18.72 -6.77
C CYS A 281 -6.65 19.04 -8.17
N ALA A 282 -7.41 18.74 -9.23
CA ALA A 282 -7.05 19.05 -10.60
C ALA A 282 -6.85 20.56 -10.83
N GLN A 283 -7.78 21.40 -10.34
CA GLN A 283 -7.68 22.85 -10.45
C GLN A 283 -6.41 23.38 -9.74
N HIS A 284 -6.10 22.87 -8.54
CA HIS A 284 -4.90 23.24 -7.80
C HIS A 284 -3.61 22.82 -8.51
N TYR A 285 -3.57 21.59 -9.04
CA TYR A 285 -2.44 21.05 -9.79
C TYR A 285 -2.18 21.84 -11.09
N LEU A 286 -3.22 22.04 -11.91
CA LEU A 286 -3.11 22.70 -13.20
C LEU A 286 -2.81 24.20 -13.08
N SER A 287 -3.36 24.88 -12.07
CA SER A 287 -3.06 26.30 -11.80
C SER A 287 -1.60 26.51 -11.36
N LYS A 288 -1.03 25.62 -10.52
CA LYS A 288 0.41 25.63 -10.18
C LYS A 288 1.33 25.50 -11.40
N ARG A 289 0.86 24.88 -12.48
CA ARG A 289 1.58 24.74 -13.76
C ARG A 289 1.28 25.83 -14.78
N GLY A 290 0.41 26.81 -14.45
CA GLY A 290 -0.01 27.86 -15.38
C GLY A 290 -0.91 27.37 -16.52
N LEU A 291 -1.45 26.14 -16.43
CA LEU A 291 -2.32 25.55 -17.45
C LEU A 291 -3.79 25.98 -17.32
N VAL A 292 -4.17 26.59 -16.19
CA VAL A 292 -5.46 27.27 -15.99
C VAL A 292 -5.18 28.75 -15.79
N GLN A 293 -5.69 29.60 -16.68
CA GLN A 293 -5.77 31.02 -16.40
C GLN A 293 -6.76 31.23 -15.25
N GLN A 294 -6.30 31.77 -14.12
CA GLN A 294 -7.25 32.38 -13.21
C GLN A 294 -7.84 33.61 -13.89
N GLU A 295 -9.16 33.62 -14.07
CA GLU A 295 -9.90 34.86 -14.27
C GLU A 295 -9.65 35.74 -13.04
N LYS A 296 -8.68 36.64 -13.13
CA LYS A 296 -8.54 37.72 -12.15
C LYS A 296 -9.86 38.50 -12.21
N PRO A 297 -10.62 38.62 -11.10
CA PRO A 297 -11.87 39.36 -11.10
C PRO A 297 -11.59 40.75 -11.64
N SER A 298 -12.35 41.16 -12.66
CA SER A 298 -12.02 42.35 -13.42
C SER A 298 -12.04 43.59 -12.52
N ILE A 299 -11.34 44.65 -12.92
CA ILE A 299 -11.32 45.91 -12.15
C ILE A 299 -12.75 46.42 -11.86
N PHE A 300 -13.73 46.13 -12.73
CA PHE A 300 -15.13 46.45 -12.49
C PHE A 300 -15.76 45.70 -11.31
N GLN A 301 -15.42 44.44 -11.06
CA GLN A 301 -15.89 43.71 -9.87
C GLN A 301 -15.28 44.27 -8.56
N ARG A 302 -14.07 44.81 -8.59
CA ARG A 302 -13.48 45.50 -7.43
C ARG A 302 -14.11 46.86 -7.15
N ILE A 303 -14.50 47.60 -8.19
CA ILE A 303 -15.16 48.91 -8.05
C ILE A 303 -16.61 48.74 -7.52
N LEU A 304 -17.34 47.71 -7.96
CA LEU A 304 -18.71 47.46 -7.50
C LEU A 304 -18.80 46.81 -6.10
N GLY A 305 -17.70 46.26 -5.58
CA GLY A 305 -17.64 45.64 -4.25
C GLY A 305 -17.20 46.57 -3.11
N ALA A 306 -16.71 47.79 -3.40
CA ALA A 306 -16.16 48.71 -2.40
C ALA A 306 -17.24 49.50 -1.63
N GLY A 307 -18.29 48.80 -1.18
CA GLY A 307 -19.57 49.38 -0.78
C GLY A 307 -20.09 49.06 0.63
N SER A 308 -19.32 48.39 1.51
CA SER A 308 -19.58 48.43 2.97
C SER A 308 -18.50 47.77 3.84
N PHE A 309 -18.24 48.46 4.96
CA PHE A 309 -17.74 47.99 6.26
C PHE A 309 -16.42 47.21 6.40
N SER A 310 -15.53 47.85 7.15
CA SER A 310 -14.26 47.36 7.69
C SER A 310 -14.41 46.57 9.00
N SER A 311 -13.63 45.51 9.19
CA SER A 311 -13.07 45.12 10.49
C SER A 311 -11.98 44.03 10.34
N LEU A 312 -10.79 44.30 10.88
CA LEU A 312 -9.83 43.43 11.61
C LEU A 312 -9.99 41.89 11.46
N GLY A 313 -8.96 41.06 11.25
CA GLY A 313 -7.50 41.29 11.21
C GLY A 313 -6.73 40.02 11.66
N GLY A 314 -5.57 39.73 11.05
CA GLY A 314 -4.76 38.51 11.31
C GLY A 314 -5.27 37.25 10.59
N GLY A 315 -4.45 36.27 10.23
CA GLY A 315 -2.99 36.18 10.24
C GLY A 315 -2.56 34.87 9.53
N GLU A 316 -1.36 34.82 8.94
CA GLU A 316 -0.87 33.60 8.29
C GLU A 316 -0.61 32.50 9.33
N GLN A 317 -1.40 31.42 9.29
CA GLN A 317 -1.08 30.15 9.94
C GLN A 317 -1.42 29.01 8.98
N GLY A 318 -0.51 28.04 8.86
CA GLY A 318 -0.74 26.86 8.03
C GLY A 318 -1.87 26.01 8.61
N ALA A 319 -2.72 25.47 7.74
CA ALA A 319 -3.78 24.55 8.16
C ALA A 319 -3.18 23.32 8.86
N SER A 320 -3.85 22.86 9.92
CA SER A 320 -3.50 21.59 10.57
C SER A 320 -3.79 20.43 9.64
N ILE A 321 -3.01 19.37 9.76
CA ILE A 321 -3.14 18.11 8.98
C ILE A 321 -4.56 17.52 9.12
N ASP A 322 -5.23 17.78 10.25
CA ASP A 322 -6.61 17.32 10.52
C ASP A 322 -7.69 18.00 9.66
N GLU A 323 -7.46 19.20 9.10
CA GLU A 323 -8.45 19.86 8.23
C GLU A 323 -8.44 19.31 6.79
N GLU A 324 -7.33 18.70 6.34
CA GLU A 324 -7.30 17.99 5.05
C GLU A 324 -7.88 16.57 5.14
N MET A 325 -7.86 15.94 6.32
CA MET A 325 -8.46 14.62 6.56
C MET A 325 -10.00 14.60 6.39
N GLY A 326 -10.67 15.75 6.41
CA GLY A 326 -12.09 15.88 6.04
C GLY A 326 -12.38 15.70 4.53
N GLN A 327 -11.42 15.22 3.73
CA GLN A 327 -11.50 15.11 2.27
C GLN A 327 -11.49 13.65 1.75
N PHE A 328 -11.79 12.65 2.57
CA PHE A 328 -12.29 11.36 2.08
C PHE A 328 -13.62 11.04 2.75
N GLN A 329 -14.57 10.53 1.96
CA GLN A 329 -15.80 9.98 2.52
C GLN A 329 -15.53 8.52 2.87
N LEU A 330 -15.44 8.22 4.16
CA LEU A 330 -15.47 6.85 4.68
C LEU A 330 -16.86 6.27 4.38
N CYS A 331 -16.90 5.07 3.80
CA CYS A 331 -18.12 4.33 3.47
C CYS A 331 -18.48 3.30 4.55
#